data_AF-A0A3D2BMD4-F1
#
_entry.id   AF-A0A3D2BMD4-F1
#
_cell.length_a   1.000
_cell.length_b   1.000
_cell.length_c   1.000
_cell.angle_alpha   90.00
_cell.angle_beta   90.00
_cell.angle_gamma   90.00
#
_symmetry.space_group_name_H-M   'P 1'
#
loop_
_entity.id
_entity.type
_entity.pdbx_description
1 polymer ?
#
loop_
_entity_poly.entity_id
_entity_poly.type
_entity_poly.pdbx_seq_one_letter_code
_entity_poly.pdbx_strand_id
1 'polypeptide(L)'
;MANINKSKQVTQKKITQQKQQSLLSKHKQLKEKLAHKQLIELSSFIESNSATPFALTPLQHVIKIFFSLFDYATQFLYIAFIITVWWFPEHFSVQTIYNLTVLFLFEFILVHSGVFMAAFSRTKFVFALIPIYGIFTLIINSMIMGEENLIIWLYAVIVANRIIGGYQVKTQEEFGKNLLYSALLVINFMFSLFSVLILQFLVPYGGLTPEYLNEINYLYLIPQHSDYFNVPHIGMAYGTLFYGIPFICMATIQIKMIYKKLRLNLKK
;
A
#
# COMPACT_ATOMS: atom_id res chain seq x y z
N MET A 1 -59.07 29.58 -38.23
CA MET A 1 -58.97 28.92 -36.90
C MET A 1 -57.60 28.25 -36.60
N ALA A 2 -56.61 28.20 -37.51
CA ALA A 2 -55.34 27.50 -37.29
C ALA A 2 -54.25 28.26 -36.48
N ASN A 3 -54.36 29.59 -36.34
CA ASN A 3 -53.30 30.42 -35.74
C ASN A 3 -53.33 30.48 -34.20
N ILE A 4 -54.48 30.22 -33.57
CA ILE A 4 -54.65 30.30 -32.11
C ILE A 4 -54.07 29.06 -31.40
N ASN A 5 -54.12 27.89 -32.04
CA ASN A 5 -53.55 26.64 -31.48
C ASN A 5 -52.02 26.60 -31.53
N LYS A 6 -51.38 27.17 -32.56
CA LYS A 6 -49.91 27.32 -32.62
C LYS A 6 -49.39 28.23 -31.51
N SER A 7 -50.08 29.32 -31.20
CA SER A 7 -49.74 30.23 -30.10
C SER A 7 -49.77 29.54 -28.73
N LYS A 8 -50.82 28.77 -28.43
CA LYS A 8 -50.93 28.02 -27.17
C LYS A 8 -49.84 26.96 -27.00
N GLN A 9 -49.50 26.21 -28.05
CA GLN A 9 -48.44 25.19 -28.00
C GLN A 9 -47.04 25.80 -27.81
N VAL A 10 -46.76 26.96 -28.42
CA VAL A 10 -45.48 27.67 -28.24
C VAL A 10 -45.34 28.20 -26.80
N THR A 11 -46.42 28.73 -26.23
CA THR A 11 -46.45 29.22 -24.84
C THR A 11 -46.27 28.06 -23.85
N GLN A 12 -46.92 26.92 -24.09
CA GLN A 12 -46.79 25.73 -23.24
C GLN A 12 -45.38 25.12 -23.30
N LYS A 13 -44.74 25.12 -24.48
CA LYS A 13 -43.34 24.66 -24.64
C LYS A 13 -42.35 25.58 -23.92
N LYS A 14 -42.57 26.90 -23.94
CA LYS A 14 -41.77 27.87 -23.16
C LYS A 14 -41.91 27.66 -21.65
N ILE A 15 -43.12 27.42 -21.16
CA ILE A 15 -43.38 27.16 -19.73
C ILE A 15 -42.66 25.87 -19.28
N THR A 16 -42.72 24.80 -20.07
CA THR A 16 -42.03 23.54 -19.75
C THR A 16 -40.51 23.71 -19.75
N GLN A 17 -39.94 24.44 -20.71
CA GLN A 17 -38.49 24.74 -20.74
C GLN A 17 -38.04 25.58 -19.55
N GLN A 18 -38.80 26.61 -19.16
CA GLN A 18 -38.51 27.41 -17.97
C GLN A 18 -38.58 26.58 -16.68
N LYS A 19 -39.56 25.66 -16.58
CA LYS A 19 -39.71 24.78 -15.42
C LYS A 19 -38.60 23.73 -15.34
N GLN A 20 -38.10 23.25 -16.49
CA GLN A 20 -36.99 22.31 -16.54
C GLN A 20 -35.65 23.00 -16.17
N GLN A 21 -35.44 24.24 -16.63
CA GLN A 21 -34.26 25.03 -16.25
C GLN A 21 -34.26 25.41 -14.76
N SER A 22 -35.42 25.73 -14.18
CA SER A 22 -35.52 26.04 -12.75
C SER A 22 -35.32 24.80 -11.86
N LEU A 23 -35.74 23.62 -12.32
CA LEU A 23 -35.44 22.36 -11.62
C LEU A 23 -33.96 21.99 -11.68
N LEU A 24 -33.31 22.20 -12.83
CA LEU A 24 -31.87 21.97 -13.00
C LEU A 24 -31.03 22.91 -12.13
N SER A 25 -31.39 24.20 -12.08
CA SER A 25 -30.69 25.16 -11.21
C SER A 25 -30.87 24.84 -9.73
N LYS A 26 -32.08 24.41 -9.32
CA LYS A 26 -32.37 23.99 -7.95
C LYS A 26 -31.61 22.71 -7.55
N HIS A 27 -31.48 21.74 -8.46
CA HIS A 27 -30.66 20.54 -8.25
C HIS A 27 -29.17 20.87 -8.14
N LYS A 28 -28.66 21.79 -8.97
CA LYS A 28 -27.27 22.24 -8.90
C LYS A 28 -26.97 22.94 -7.57
N GLN A 29 -27.85 23.83 -7.13
CA GLN A 29 -27.75 24.49 -5.82
C GLN A 29 -27.84 23.50 -4.65
N LEU A 30 -28.69 22.48 -4.74
CA LEU A 30 -28.79 21.44 -3.70
C LEU A 30 -27.48 20.62 -3.62
N LYS A 31 -26.90 20.28 -4.77
CA LYS A 31 -25.63 19.53 -4.86
C LYS A 31 -24.45 20.34 -4.34
N GLU A 32 -24.39 21.64 -4.64
CA GLU A 32 -23.40 22.57 -4.09
C GLU A 32 -23.57 22.75 -2.58
N LYS A 33 -24.80 22.91 -2.07
CA LYS A 33 -25.06 22.96 -0.62
C LYS A 33 -24.68 21.66 0.09
N LEU A 34 -24.93 20.51 -0.52
CA LEU A 34 -24.54 19.21 0.04
C LEU A 34 -23.02 19.05 0.07
N ALA A 35 -22.34 19.40 -1.01
CA ALA A 35 -20.88 19.38 -1.09
C ALA A 35 -20.25 20.35 -0.09
N HIS A 36 -20.83 21.55 0.06
CA HIS A 36 -20.34 22.53 1.03
C HIS A 36 -20.58 22.09 2.47
N LYS A 37 -21.73 21.47 2.76
CA LYS A 37 -22.01 20.86 4.08
C LYS A 37 -21.05 19.71 4.39
N GLN A 38 -20.77 18.84 3.43
CA GLN A 38 -19.77 17.77 3.59
C GLN A 38 -18.36 18.32 3.82
N LEU A 39 -18.01 19.42 3.13
CA LEU A 39 -16.71 20.06 3.29
C LEU A 39 -16.57 20.77 4.64
N ILE A 40 -17.66 21.37 5.15
CA ILE A 40 -17.74 21.95 6.49
C ILE A 40 -17.71 20.86 7.57
N GLU A 41 -18.40 19.73 7.36
CA GLU A 41 -18.31 18.57 8.26
C GLU A 41 -16.88 17.99 8.26
N LEU A 42 -16.23 17.87 7.11
CA LEU A 42 -14.84 17.43 6.99
C LEU A 42 -13.86 18.41 7.63
N SER A 43 -14.04 19.72 7.45
CA SER A 43 -13.19 20.74 8.10
C SER A 43 -13.40 20.76 9.60
N SER A 44 -14.65 20.66 10.07
CA SER A 44 -14.98 20.57 11.50
C SER A 44 -14.47 19.27 12.14
N PHE A 45 -14.44 18.17 11.39
CA PHE A 45 -13.81 16.91 11.80
C PHE A 45 -12.28 17.04 11.87
N ILE A 46 -11.65 17.76 10.93
CA ILE A 46 -10.21 18.06 10.96
C ILE A 46 -9.87 18.97 12.15
N GLU A 47 -10.73 19.93 12.47
CA GLU A 47 -10.52 20.93 13.53
C GLU A 47 -10.88 20.40 14.93
N SER A 48 -11.88 19.50 15.05
CA SER A 48 -12.19 18.83 16.32
C SER A 48 -11.21 17.72 16.69
N ASN A 49 -10.46 17.20 15.72
CA ASN A 49 -9.44 16.16 15.91
C ASN A 49 -8.04 16.73 16.21
N SER A 50 -7.88 18.03 16.42
CA SER A 50 -6.72 18.55 17.16
C SER A 50 -6.88 18.25 18.66
N ALA A 51 -7.08 16.97 19.00
CA ALA A 51 -7.00 16.51 20.37
C ALA A 51 -5.60 16.85 20.89
N THR A 52 -5.54 17.50 22.05
CA THR A 52 -4.31 17.76 22.79
C THR A 52 -3.42 16.53 22.77
N PRO A 53 -2.18 16.60 22.27
CA PRO A 53 -1.31 15.44 22.20
C PRO A 53 -1.10 14.96 23.64
N PHE A 54 -1.49 13.73 23.92
CA PHE A 54 -1.12 13.07 25.16
C PHE A 54 0.40 13.21 25.30
N ALA A 55 0.88 13.92 26.32
CA ALA A 55 2.30 14.18 26.46
C ALA A 55 3.00 12.85 26.75
N LEU A 56 3.63 12.26 25.72
CA LEU A 56 4.42 11.05 25.88
C LEU A 56 5.48 11.30 26.95
N THR A 57 5.69 10.32 27.83
CA THR A 57 6.82 10.41 28.76
C THR A 57 8.13 10.46 27.95
N PRO A 58 9.21 11.08 28.47
CA PRO A 58 10.49 11.13 27.78
C PRO A 58 11.01 9.74 27.37
N LEU A 59 10.72 8.72 28.19
CA LEU A 59 11.02 7.32 27.88
C LEU A 59 10.22 6.80 26.67
N GLN A 60 8.91 7.04 26.63
CA GLN A 60 8.06 6.63 25.50
C GLN A 60 8.48 7.33 24.20
N HIS A 61 8.97 8.58 24.29
CA HIS A 61 9.49 9.31 23.14
C HIS A 61 10.78 8.68 22.60
N VAL A 62 11.73 8.31 23.48
CA VAL A 62 12.97 7.61 23.09
C VAL A 62 12.64 6.25 22.48
N ILE A 63 11.76 5.48 23.10
CA ILE A 63 11.33 4.16 22.61
C ILE A 63 10.71 4.29 21.21
N LYS A 64 9.83 5.27 20.99
CA LYS A 64 9.21 5.52 19.69
C LYS A 64 10.24 5.87 18.61
N ILE A 65 11.22 6.71 18.92
CA ILE A 65 12.30 7.05 17.99
C ILE A 65 13.12 5.80 17.64
N PHE A 66 13.47 5.01 18.65
CA PHE A 66 14.24 3.78 18.44
C PHE A 66 13.52 2.80 17.51
N PHE A 67 12.24 2.51 17.77
CA PHE A 67 11.46 1.63 16.90
C PHE A 67 11.31 2.20 15.48
N SER A 68 11.05 3.50 15.34
CA SER A 68 10.97 4.14 14.03
C SER A 68 12.30 4.08 13.26
N LEU A 69 13.45 4.17 13.95
CA LEU A 69 14.77 4.03 13.34
C LEU A 69 15.04 2.58 12.95
N PHE A 70 14.65 1.64 13.80
CA PHE A 70 14.78 0.21 13.54
C PHE A 70 13.98 -0.21 12.31
N ASP A 71 12.73 0.24 12.18
CA ASP A 71 11.89 -0.02 11.02
C ASP A 71 12.54 0.52 9.73
N TYR A 72 13.06 1.75 9.78
CA TYR A 72 13.74 2.37 8.65
C TYR A 72 15.03 1.64 8.26
N ALA A 73 15.84 1.26 9.23
CA ALA A 73 17.08 0.51 9.01
C ALA A 73 16.78 -0.88 8.44
N THR A 74 15.75 -1.55 8.94
CA THR A 74 15.33 -2.87 8.46
C THR A 74 14.82 -2.78 7.02
N GLN A 75 14.02 -1.77 6.69
CA GLN A 75 13.55 -1.56 5.32
C GLN A 75 14.70 -1.22 4.36
N PHE A 76 15.65 -0.39 4.79
CA PHE A 76 16.86 -0.11 4.02
C PHE A 76 17.68 -1.38 3.78
N LEU A 77 17.92 -2.17 4.84
CA LEU A 77 18.67 -3.42 4.76
C LEU A 77 17.98 -4.40 3.79
N TYR A 78 16.65 -4.47 3.83
CA TYR A 78 15.89 -5.32 2.94
C TYR A 78 16.02 -4.88 1.48
N ILE A 79 15.91 -3.57 1.18
CA ILE A 79 16.13 -3.04 -0.16
C ILE A 79 17.57 -3.32 -0.64
N ALA A 80 18.56 -3.07 0.23
CA ALA A 80 19.96 -3.31 -0.08
C ALA A 80 20.21 -4.80 -0.36
N PHE A 81 19.58 -5.70 0.39
CA PHE A 81 19.66 -7.13 0.18
C PHE A 81 19.11 -7.52 -1.21
N ILE A 82 17.92 -7.03 -1.57
CA ILE A 82 17.31 -7.29 -2.90
C ILE A 82 18.24 -6.81 -4.03
N ILE A 83 18.73 -5.57 -3.93
CA ILE A 83 19.63 -5.00 -4.94
C ILE A 83 20.93 -5.81 -5.03
N THR A 84 21.47 -6.26 -3.90
CA THR A 84 22.70 -7.06 -3.86
C THR A 84 22.48 -8.43 -4.52
N VAL A 85 21.37 -9.11 -4.23
CA VAL A 85 21.01 -10.37 -4.90
C VAL A 85 20.81 -10.15 -6.40
N TRP A 86 20.26 -9.01 -6.80
CA TRP A 86 19.99 -8.71 -8.21
C TRP A 86 21.26 -8.38 -9.00
N TRP A 87 22.20 -7.61 -8.44
CA TRP A 87 23.42 -7.19 -9.14
C TRP A 87 24.61 -8.13 -8.93
N PHE A 88 24.68 -8.81 -7.79
CA PHE A 88 25.79 -9.70 -7.40
C PHE A 88 25.26 -11.08 -6.96
N PRO A 89 24.53 -11.80 -7.83
CA PRO A 89 23.92 -13.08 -7.47
C PRO A 89 24.94 -14.17 -7.16
N GLU A 90 26.18 -14.04 -7.63
CA GLU A 90 27.30 -14.99 -7.39
C GLU A 90 27.58 -15.27 -5.91
N HIS A 91 27.21 -14.34 -5.02
CA HIS A 91 27.38 -14.48 -3.58
C HIS A 91 26.23 -15.24 -2.89
N PHE A 92 25.23 -15.68 -3.66
CA PHE A 92 24.02 -16.28 -3.13
C PHE A 92 23.73 -17.63 -3.81
N SER A 93 23.05 -18.51 -3.10
CA SER A 93 22.60 -19.79 -3.65
C SER A 93 21.38 -19.60 -4.54
N VAL A 94 21.14 -20.55 -5.45
CA VAL A 94 19.90 -20.66 -6.24
C VAL A 94 18.67 -20.61 -5.33
N GLN A 95 18.72 -21.30 -4.20
CA GLN A 95 17.69 -21.30 -3.17
C GLN A 95 17.37 -19.89 -2.69
N THR A 96 18.37 -19.05 -2.40
CA THR A 96 18.14 -17.67 -1.94
C THR A 96 17.46 -16.81 -3.01
N ILE A 97 17.94 -16.87 -4.25
CA ILE A 97 17.38 -16.10 -5.38
C ILE A 97 15.91 -16.48 -5.61
N TYR A 98 15.63 -17.78 -5.61
CA TYR A 98 14.29 -18.32 -5.82
C TYR A 98 13.36 -18.01 -4.62
N ASN A 99 13.80 -18.27 -3.38
CA ASN A 99 13.00 -18.00 -2.18
C ASN A 99 12.65 -16.52 -2.02
N LEU A 100 13.57 -15.62 -2.42
CA LEU A 100 13.29 -14.18 -2.43
C LEU A 100 12.17 -13.83 -3.44
N THR A 101 12.16 -14.49 -4.60
CA THR A 101 11.10 -14.34 -5.61
C THR A 101 9.75 -14.86 -5.12
N VAL A 102 9.74 -15.98 -4.38
CA VAL A 102 8.55 -16.52 -3.69
C VAL A 102 8.06 -15.56 -2.61
N LEU A 103 8.96 -14.92 -1.86
CA LEU A 103 8.60 -13.96 -0.81
C LEU A 103 7.86 -12.74 -1.42
N PHE A 104 8.28 -12.26 -2.58
CA PHE A 104 7.55 -11.20 -3.30
C PHE A 104 6.14 -11.61 -3.72
N LEU A 105 5.93 -12.87 -4.09
CA LEU A 105 4.59 -13.41 -4.33
C LEU A 105 3.78 -13.48 -3.02
N PHE A 106 4.41 -13.87 -1.91
CA PHE A 106 3.77 -13.88 -0.61
C PHE A 106 3.32 -12.48 -0.16
N GLU A 107 4.05 -11.44 -0.54
CA GLU A 107 3.71 -10.05 -0.23
C GLU A 107 2.32 -9.67 -0.75
N PHE A 108 1.87 -10.23 -1.89
CA PHE A 108 0.48 -10.07 -2.36
C PHE A 108 -0.52 -10.47 -1.28
N ILE A 109 -0.33 -11.63 -0.65
CA ILE A 109 -1.20 -12.12 0.41
C ILE A 109 -1.11 -11.21 1.64
N LEU A 110 0.10 -10.77 1.99
CA LEU A 110 0.33 -9.90 3.14
C LEU A 110 -0.31 -8.52 3.00
N VAL A 111 -0.17 -7.83 1.88
CA VAL A 111 -0.72 -6.47 1.73
C VAL A 111 -2.25 -6.48 1.73
N HIS A 112 -2.87 -7.45 1.05
CA HIS A 112 -4.33 -7.55 0.99
C HIS A 112 -4.91 -7.95 2.34
N SER A 113 -4.32 -8.97 2.99
CA SER A 113 -4.72 -9.34 4.36
C SER A 113 -4.58 -8.17 5.33
N GLY A 114 -3.62 -7.28 5.13
CA GLY A 114 -3.44 -6.05 5.91
C GLY A 114 -4.66 -5.14 5.84
N VAL A 115 -5.17 -4.88 4.63
CA VAL A 115 -6.37 -4.04 4.44
C VAL A 115 -7.60 -4.68 5.07
N PHE A 116 -7.83 -5.97 4.85
CA PHE A 116 -8.99 -6.65 5.42
C PHE A 116 -8.91 -6.70 6.96
N MET A 117 -7.75 -7.02 7.52
CA MET A 117 -7.56 -7.02 8.98
C MET A 117 -7.69 -5.61 9.57
N ALA A 118 -7.23 -4.57 8.89
CA ALA A 118 -7.43 -3.19 9.32
C ALA A 118 -8.91 -2.81 9.30
N ALA A 119 -9.64 -3.13 8.21
CA ALA A 119 -11.06 -2.83 8.04
C ALA A 119 -11.94 -3.56 9.06
N PHE A 120 -11.61 -4.81 9.38
CA PHE A 120 -12.37 -5.65 10.30
C PHE A 120 -11.78 -5.69 11.73
N SER A 121 -10.80 -4.84 12.05
CA SER A 121 -10.06 -4.87 13.32
C SER A 121 -10.93 -4.78 14.58
N ARG A 122 -12.11 -4.13 14.48
CA ARG A 122 -13.08 -4.00 15.58
C ARG A 122 -14.13 -5.10 15.66
N THR A 123 -14.06 -6.06 14.75
CA THR A 123 -15.03 -7.14 14.63
C THR A 123 -14.36 -8.48 14.95
N LYS A 124 -15.13 -9.42 15.51
CA LYS A 124 -14.63 -10.79 15.73
C LYS A 124 -14.30 -11.52 14.41
N PHE A 125 -14.74 -10.97 13.28
CA PHE A 125 -14.45 -11.51 11.94
C PHE A 125 -12.95 -11.55 11.62
N VAL A 126 -12.12 -10.71 12.27
CA VAL A 126 -10.67 -10.75 12.11
C VAL A 126 -10.08 -12.14 12.41
N PHE A 127 -10.65 -12.88 13.37
CA PHE A 127 -10.19 -14.23 13.70
C PHE A 127 -10.52 -15.26 12.62
N ALA A 128 -11.56 -15.03 11.82
CA ALA A 128 -11.87 -15.89 10.67
C ALA A 128 -10.91 -15.64 9.50
N LEU A 129 -10.38 -14.41 9.37
CA LEU A 129 -9.38 -14.08 8.34
C LEU A 129 -8.03 -14.77 8.59
N ILE A 130 -7.67 -15.04 9.84
CA ILE A 130 -6.40 -15.70 10.20
C ILE A 130 -6.26 -17.09 9.56
N PRO A 131 -7.19 -18.04 9.71
CA PRO A 131 -7.07 -19.35 9.06
C PRO A 131 -7.22 -19.24 7.54
N ILE A 132 -8.03 -18.31 7.02
CA ILE A 132 -8.17 -18.11 5.56
C ILE A 132 -6.82 -17.72 4.94
N TYR A 133 -6.15 -16.71 5.49
CA TYR A 133 -4.81 -16.32 5.04
C TYR A 133 -3.72 -17.32 5.44
N GLY A 134 -3.96 -18.11 6.48
CA GLY A 134 -3.11 -19.25 6.86
C GLY A 134 -3.06 -20.33 5.78
N ILE A 135 -4.17 -20.60 5.09
CA ILE A 135 -4.18 -21.56 3.95
C ILE A 135 -3.27 -21.06 2.82
N PHE A 136 -3.38 -19.79 2.44
CA PHE A 136 -2.47 -19.20 1.44
C PHE A 136 -1.02 -19.26 1.89
N THR A 137 -0.76 -19.02 3.18
CA THR A 137 0.59 -19.12 3.76
C THR A 137 1.15 -20.53 3.64
N LEU A 138 0.36 -21.57 3.92
CA LEU A 138 0.78 -22.96 3.76
C LEU A 138 1.08 -23.30 2.30
N ILE A 139 0.24 -22.84 1.37
CA ILE A 139 0.44 -23.03 -0.07
C ILE A 139 1.76 -22.39 -0.50
N ILE A 140 2.00 -21.13 -0.14
CA ILE A 140 3.24 -20.43 -0.53
C ILE A 140 4.46 -21.01 0.18
N ASN A 141 4.35 -21.44 1.44
CA ASN A 141 5.45 -22.11 2.15
C ASN A 141 5.85 -23.41 1.47
N SER A 142 4.91 -24.15 0.86
CA SER A 142 5.24 -25.35 0.07
C SER A 142 6.02 -25.06 -1.22
N MET A 143 6.04 -23.80 -1.67
CA MET A 143 6.83 -23.39 -2.83
C MET A 143 8.27 -23.07 -2.47
N ILE A 144 8.62 -22.85 -1.20
CA ILE A 144 9.98 -22.51 -0.77
C ILE A 144 10.92 -23.71 -0.94
N MET A 145 12.14 -23.43 -1.39
CA MET A 145 13.24 -24.38 -1.37
C MET A 145 13.84 -24.46 0.04
N GLY A 146 14.01 -25.69 0.52
CA GLY A 146 14.52 -26.01 1.86
C GLY A 146 13.41 -26.38 2.85
N GLU A 147 13.80 -26.90 4.01
CA GLU A 147 12.86 -27.33 5.06
C GLU A 147 12.43 -26.17 6.00
N GLU A 148 12.81 -24.95 5.64
CA GLU A 148 12.60 -23.78 6.48
C GLU A 148 11.16 -23.27 6.37
N ASN A 149 10.44 -23.26 7.49
CA ASN A 149 9.08 -22.71 7.59
C ASN A 149 9.06 -21.17 7.66
N LEU A 150 9.91 -20.51 6.88
CA LEU A 150 10.14 -19.06 6.92
C LEU A 150 8.84 -18.26 6.71
N ILE A 151 8.04 -18.66 5.72
CA ILE A 151 6.79 -17.96 5.36
C ILE A 151 5.75 -18.09 6.47
N ILE A 152 5.68 -19.26 7.12
CA ILE A 152 4.78 -19.49 8.25
C ILE A 152 5.16 -18.61 9.44
N TRP A 153 6.46 -18.55 9.78
CA TRP A 153 6.93 -17.69 10.87
C TRP A 153 6.71 -16.20 10.57
N LEU A 154 7.05 -15.77 9.35
CA LEU A 154 6.82 -14.39 8.91
C LEU A 154 5.35 -14.01 8.98
N TYR A 155 4.47 -14.88 8.48
CA TYR A 155 3.02 -14.71 8.58
C TYR A 155 2.55 -14.57 10.03
N ALA A 156 2.99 -15.48 10.91
CA ALA A 156 2.57 -15.49 12.31
C ALA A 156 2.95 -14.18 13.02
N VAL A 157 4.19 -13.70 12.82
CA VAL A 157 4.66 -12.44 13.41
C VAL A 157 3.85 -11.25 12.88
N ILE A 158 3.64 -11.18 11.57
CA ILE A 158 2.90 -10.07 10.94
C ILE A 158 1.44 -10.04 11.41
N VAL A 159 0.77 -11.19 11.42
CA VAL A 159 -0.62 -11.29 11.87
C VAL A 159 -0.75 -10.98 13.35
N ALA A 160 0.14 -11.48 14.20
CA ALA A 160 0.17 -11.12 15.61
C ALA A 160 0.31 -9.60 15.80
N ASN A 161 1.25 -8.97 15.10
CA ASN A 161 1.44 -7.52 15.17
C ASN A 161 0.18 -6.75 14.71
N ARG A 162 -0.50 -7.21 13.66
CA ARG A 162 -1.73 -6.59 13.16
C ARG A 162 -2.91 -6.73 14.11
N ILE A 163 -3.06 -7.87 14.77
CA ILE A 163 -4.10 -8.09 15.76
C ILE A 163 -3.85 -7.18 16.96
N ILE A 164 -2.62 -7.15 17.48
CA ILE A 164 -2.23 -6.28 18.59
C ILE A 164 -2.48 -4.80 18.24
N GLY A 165 -2.02 -4.36 17.07
CA GLY A 165 -2.24 -2.98 16.59
C GLY A 165 -3.72 -2.66 16.38
N GLY A 166 -4.51 -3.60 15.85
CA GLY A 166 -5.95 -3.45 15.67
C GLY A 166 -6.71 -3.24 16.99
N TYR A 167 -6.32 -3.96 18.05
CA TYR A 167 -6.90 -3.80 19.39
C TYR A 167 -6.47 -2.51 20.11
N GLN A 168 -5.30 -1.98 19.77
CA GLN A 168 -4.79 -0.73 20.36
C GLN A 168 -5.48 0.53 19.80
N VAL A 169 -6.10 0.43 18.62
CA VAL A 169 -6.82 1.53 17.96
C VAL A 169 -8.16 1.77 18.67
N LYS A 170 -8.23 2.82 19.48
CA LYS A 170 -9.44 3.15 20.29
C LYS A 170 -10.32 4.20 19.62
N THR A 171 -9.74 5.09 18.82
CA THR A 171 -10.47 6.21 18.20
C THR A 171 -10.84 5.95 16.75
N GLN A 172 -11.90 6.60 16.26
CA GLN A 172 -12.28 6.55 14.84
C GLN A 172 -11.20 7.13 13.92
N GLU A 173 -10.47 8.14 14.41
CA GLU A 173 -9.38 8.76 13.66
C GLU A 173 -8.19 7.82 13.47
N GLU A 174 -7.74 7.15 14.53
CA GLU A 174 -6.66 6.15 14.46
C GLU A 174 -7.03 4.97 13.56
N PHE A 175 -8.31 4.56 13.59
CA PHE A 175 -8.83 3.52 12.70
C PHE A 175 -8.79 3.95 11.24
N GLY A 176 -9.28 5.16 10.94
CA GLY A 176 -9.23 5.73 9.60
C GLY A 176 -7.80 5.85 9.08
N LYS A 177 -6.85 6.28 9.92
CA LYS A 177 -5.43 6.35 9.58
C LYS A 177 -4.85 4.97 9.28
N ASN A 178 -5.09 3.97 10.13
CA ASN A 178 -4.58 2.60 9.93
C ASN A 178 -5.13 1.97 8.64
N LEU A 179 -6.43 2.15 8.39
CA LEU A 179 -7.07 1.70 7.15
C LEU A 179 -6.48 2.40 5.92
N LEU A 180 -6.27 3.72 6.00
CA LEU A 180 -5.66 4.50 4.91
C LEU A 180 -4.23 4.04 4.63
N TYR A 181 -3.39 3.84 5.65
CA TYR A 181 -2.03 3.33 5.47
C TYR A 181 -2.02 1.95 4.79
N SER A 182 -2.92 1.05 5.22
CA SER A 182 -3.05 -0.27 4.61
C SER A 182 -3.50 -0.17 3.15
N ALA A 183 -4.44 0.72 2.84
CA ALA A 183 -4.92 0.95 1.47
C ALA A 183 -3.82 1.55 0.58
N LEU A 184 -3.03 2.50 1.08
CA LEU A 184 -1.88 3.06 0.38
C LEU A 184 -0.83 1.99 0.07
N LEU A 185 -0.60 1.04 0.99
CA LEU A 185 0.32 -0.08 0.76
C LEU A 185 -0.17 -0.98 -0.39
N VAL A 186 -1.47 -1.28 -0.46
CA VAL A 186 -2.05 -2.05 -1.58
C VAL A 186 -1.98 -1.26 -2.89
N ILE A 187 -2.20 0.04 -2.87
CA ILE A 187 -2.03 0.88 -4.07
C ILE A 187 -0.57 0.87 -4.52
N ASN A 188 0.39 1.00 -3.59
CA ASN A 188 1.82 0.91 -3.89
C ASN A 188 2.20 -0.47 -4.46
N PHE A 189 1.64 -1.54 -3.92
CA PHE A 189 1.79 -2.89 -4.44
C PHE A 189 1.31 -2.97 -5.90
N MET A 190 0.07 -2.51 -6.16
CA MET A 190 -0.50 -2.56 -7.51
C MET A 190 0.30 -1.70 -8.48
N PHE A 191 0.67 -0.49 -8.06
CA PHE A 191 1.51 0.40 -8.85
C PHE A 191 2.85 -0.25 -9.21
N SER A 192 3.53 -0.86 -8.24
CA SER A 192 4.83 -1.53 -8.45
C SER A 192 4.69 -2.73 -9.37
N LEU A 193 3.69 -3.58 -9.13
CA LEU A 193 3.43 -4.77 -9.95
C LEU A 193 3.14 -4.38 -11.40
N PHE A 194 2.18 -3.48 -11.64
CA PHE A 194 1.84 -3.05 -12.99
C PHE A 194 3.00 -2.31 -13.68
N SER A 195 3.76 -1.50 -12.94
CA SER A 195 4.93 -0.80 -13.51
C SER A 195 5.95 -1.79 -14.03
N VAL A 196 6.28 -2.82 -13.25
CA VAL A 196 7.25 -3.85 -13.67
C VAL A 196 6.71 -4.70 -14.81
N LEU A 197 5.44 -5.10 -14.78
CA LEU A 197 4.85 -5.91 -15.86
C LEU A 197 4.78 -5.15 -17.18
N ILE A 198 4.38 -3.87 -17.17
CA ILE A 198 4.27 -3.04 -18.37
C ILE A 198 5.66 -2.67 -18.90
N LEU A 199 6.59 -2.35 -18.00
CA LEU A 199 7.95 -1.90 -18.34
C LEU A 199 8.98 -3.03 -18.25
N GLN A 200 8.57 -4.30 -18.32
CA GLN A 200 9.47 -5.45 -18.17
C GLN A 200 10.64 -5.41 -19.16
N PHE A 201 10.43 -4.86 -20.35
CA PHE A 201 11.45 -4.69 -21.39
C PHE A 201 12.54 -3.66 -21.02
N LEU A 202 12.28 -2.79 -20.04
CA LEU A 202 13.22 -1.79 -19.52
C LEU A 202 13.95 -2.30 -18.27
N VAL A 203 13.49 -3.40 -17.66
CA VAL A 203 14.09 -3.93 -16.45
C VAL A 203 15.45 -4.54 -16.80
N PRO A 204 16.56 -4.04 -16.23
CA PRO A 204 17.87 -4.62 -16.47
C PRO A 204 17.98 -6.00 -15.83
N TYR A 205 18.71 -6.91 -16.47
CA TYR A 205 19.01 -8.22 -15.89
C TYR A 205 19.87 -8.12 -14.62
N GLY A 206 20.68 -7.06 -14.48
CA GLY A 206 21.68 -6.98 -13.41
C GLY A 206 22.71 -8.09 -13.60
N GLY A 207 22.98 -8.86 -12.55
CA GLY A 207 23.77 -10.09 -12.63
C GLY A 207 22.95 -11.35 -12.94
N LEU A 208 21.61 -11.26 -12.94
CA LEU A 208 20.70 -12.38 -13.21
C LEU A 208 20.45 -12.54 -14.72
N THR A 209 21.52 -12.59 -15.51
CA THR A 209 21.43 -12.75 -16.96
C THR A 209 21.04 -14.17 -17.35
N PRO A 210 20.46 -14.39 -18.54
CA PRO A 210 20.15 -15.74 -19.02
C PRO A 210 21.37 -16.68 -19.02
N GLU A 211 22.56 -16.16 -19.33
CA GLU A 211 23.82 -16.92 -19.33
C GLU A 211 24.16 -17.40 -17.92
N TYR A 212 24.14 -16.51 -16.93
CA TYR A 212 24.41 -16.85 -15.54
C TYR A 212 23.39 -17.85 -14.97
N LEU A 213 22.11 -17.66 -15.26
CA LEU A 213 21.06 -18.58 -14.82
C LEU A 213 21.23 -19.98 -15.42
N ASN A 214 21.73 -20.09 -16.65
CA ASN A 214 22.06 -21.36 -17.27
C ASN A 214 23.31 -22.00 -16.64
N GLU A 215 24.36 -21.21 -16.37
CA GLU A 215 25.59 -21.67 -15.72
C GLU A 215 25.32 -22.34 -14.36
N ILE A 216 24.48 -21.72 -13.53
CA ILE A 216 24.12 -22.25 -12.21
C ILE A 216 23.00 -23.31 -12.27
N ASN A 217 22.58 -23.73 -13.47
CA ASN A 217 21.46 -24.65 -13.70
C ASN A 217 20.16 -24.25 -12.98
N TYR A 218 19.88 -22.94 -12.91
CA TYR A 218 18.78 -22.38 -12.13
C TYR A 218 17.43 -23.03 -12.46
N LEU A 219 17.07 -23.09 -13.74
CA LEU A 219 15.79 -23.61 -14.21
C LEU A 219 15.61 -25.11 -13.95
N TYR A 220 16.68 -25.87 -13.72
CA TYR A 220 16.58 -27.29 -13.36
C TYR A 220 16.38 -27.49 -11.86
N LEU A 221 16.83 -26.54 -11.04
CA LEU A 221 16.87 -26.65 -9.58
C LEU A 221 15.64 -26.07 -8.90
N ILE A 222 14.94 -25.12 -9.53
CA ILE A 222 13.74 -24.51 -8.94
C ILE A 222 12.54 -25.48 -8.94
N PRO A 223 11.72 -25.50 -7.88
CA PRO A 223 10.59 -26.41 -7.78
C PRO A 223 9.35 -25.95 -8.55
N GLN A 224 9.24 -24.67 -8.88
CA GLN A 224 8.10 -24.09 -9.59
C GLN A 224 8.56 -23.43 -10.89
N HIS A 225 7.94 -23.82 -12.01
CA HIS A 225 8.21 -23.24 -13.31
C HIS A 225 7.02 -22.39 -13.74
N SER A 226 7.25 -21.08 -13.85
CA SER A 226 6.30 -20.13 -14.41
C SER A 226 7.06 -19.00 -15.07
N ASP A 227 6.38 -18.24 -15.93
CA ASP A 227 6.97 -17.05 -16.56
C ASP A 227 7.49 -16.04 -15.52
N TYR A 228 6.99 -16.07 -14.28
CA TYR A 228 7.51 -15.22 -13.22
C TYR A 228 8.78 -15.80 -12.56
N PHE A 229 8.79 -17.10 -12.24
CA PHE A 229 9.93 -17.72 -11.57
C PHE A 229 11.13 -17.92 -12.49
N ASN A 230 10.91 -18.05 -13.80
CA ASN A 230 11.99 -18.28 -14.77
C ASN A 230 12.86 -17.03 -15.01
N VAL A 231 12.37 -15.84 -14.64
CA VAL A 231 13.05 -14.54 -14.84
C VAL A 231 13.11 -13.76 -13.53
N PRO A 232 13.94 -14.21 -12.56
CA PRO A 232 13.95 -13.66 -11.19
C PRO A 232 14.29 -12.17 -11.11
N HIS A 233 15.00 -11.61 -12.10
CA HIS A 233 15.30 -10.17 -12.17
C HIS A 233 14.03 -9.29 -12.17
N ILE A 234 12.93 -9.78 -12.74
CA ILE A 234 11.62 -9.09 -12.71
C ILE A 234 11.11 -9.01 -11.27
N GLY A 235 11.20 -10.11 -10.52
CA GLY A 235 10.88 -10.14 -9.09
C GLY A 235 11.72 -9.16 -8.28
N MET A 236 13.04 -9.13 -8.53
CA MET A 236 13.95 -8.20 -7.84
C MET A 236 13.62 -6.73 -8.12
N ALA A 237 13.26 -6.40 -9.37
CA ALA A 237 12.82 -5.06 -9.74
C ALA A 237 11.53 -4.67 -9.03
N TYR A 238 10.57 -5.59 -8.99
CA TYR A 238 9.32 -5.41 -8.25
C TYR A 238 9.58 -5.17 -6.75
N GLY A 239 10.38 -6.02 -6.11
CA GLY A 239 10.72 -5.88 -4.70
C GLY A 239 11.39 -4.52 -4.43
N THR A 240 12.36 -4.15 -5.25
CA THR A 240 13.06 -2.87 -5.13
C THR A 240 12.11 -1.67 -5.21
N LEU A 241 11.16 -1.68 -6.15
CA LEU A 241 10.15 -0.61 -6.25
C LEU A 241 9.18 -0.62 -5.07
N PHE A 242 8.66 -1.80 -4.73
CA PHE A 242 7.65 -1.95 -3.68
C PHE A 242 8.16 -1.47 -2.32
N TYR A 243 9.38 -1.84 -1.92
CA TYR A 243 9.97 -1.37 -0.67
C TYR A 243 10.65 0.01 -0.81
N GLY A 244 11.15 0.35 -2.00
CA GLY A 244 11.84 1.61 -2.27
C GLY A 244 10.93 2.84 -2.26
N ILE A 245 9.73 2.75 -2.82
CA ILE A 245 8.80 3.89 -2.87
C ILE A 245 8.43 4.39 -1.45
N PRO A 246 7.95 3.54 -0.52
CA PRO A 246 7.67 3.97 0.85
C PRO A 246 8.91 4.51 1.56
N PHE A 247 10.08 3.90 1.34
CA PHE A 247 11.35 4.33 1.92
C PHE A 247 11.72 5.76 1.48
N ILE A 248 11.68 6.05 0.18
CA ILE A 248 11.97 7.39 -0.36
C ILE A 248 10.95 8.42 0.14
N CYS A 249 9.66 8.06 0.16
CA CYS A 249 8.61 8.93 0.70
C CYS A 249 8.88 9.29 2.17
N MET A 250 9.26 8.33 3.00
CA MET A 250 9.61 8.58 4.40
C MET A 250 10.88 9.42 4.53
N ALA A 251 11.94 9.09 3.79
CA ALA A 251 13.20 9.82 3.82
C ALA A 251 13.02 11.30 3.43
N THR A 252 12.27 11.57 2.36
CA THR A 252 12.00 12.95 1.90
C THR A 252 11.22 13.77 2.92
N ILE A 253 10.23 13.17 3.60
CA ILE A 253 9.47 13.83 4.68
C ILE A 253 10.41 14.19 5.84
N GLN A 254 11.25 13.25 6.28
CA GLN A 254 12.19 13.49 7.38
C GLN A 254 13.21 14.58 7.05
N ILE A 255 13.82 14.54 5.86
CA ILE A 255 14.76 15.55 5.39
C ILE A 255 14.11 16.94 5.38
N LYS A 256 12.86 17.04 4.89
CA LYS A 256 12.11 18.30 4.86
C LYS A 256 11.85 18.86 6.27
N MET A 257 11.54 17.99 7.25
CA MET A 257 11.35 18.39 8.64
C MET A 257 12.65 18.91 9.27
N ILE A 258 13.77 18.19 9.07
CA ILE A 258 15.09 18.59 9.57
C ILE A 258 15.51 19.93 8.96
N TYR A 259 15.36 20.07 7.64
CA TYR A 259 15.65 21.32 6.93
C TYR A 259 14.84 22.50 7.47
N LYS A 260 13.53 22.31 7.73
CA LYS A 260 12.68 23.35 8.33
C LYS A 260 13.17 23.75 9.73
N LYS A 261 13.59 22.79 10.55
CA LYS A 261 14.10 23.03 11.92
C LYS A 261 15.43 23.78 11.90
N LEU A 262 16.35 23.40 11.02
CA LEU A 262 17.64 24.09 10.82
C LEU A 262 17.43 25.53 10.33
N ARG A 263 16.53 25.74 9.34
CA ARG A 263 16.21 27.08 8.82
C ARG A 263 15.60 28.00 9.89
N LEU A 264 14.80 27.45 10.81
CA LEU A 264 14.22 28.21 11.92
C LEU A 264 15.27 28.58 12.98
N ASN A 265 16.22 27.69 13.25
CA ASN A 265 17.32 27.97 14.19
C ASN A 265 18.35 28.96 13.61
N LEU A 266 18.53 29.01 12.29
CA LEU A 266 19.40 30.00 11.62
C LEU A 266 18.79 31.40 11.51
N LYS A 267 17.49 31.55 11.81
CA LYS A 267 16.77 32.84 11.82
C LYS A 267 16.59 33.42 13.23
N LYS A 268 17.08 32.75 14.26
CA LYS A 268 17.18 33.24 15.64
C LYS A 268 18.61 33.66 15.90
#